data_AF-B7Q3C9-F1
#
_entry.id   AF-B7Q3C9-F1
#
_cell.length_a   1.000
_cell.length_b   1.000
_cell.length_c   1.000
_cell.angle_alpha   90.00
_cell.angle_beta   90.00
_cell.angle_gamma   90.00
#
_symmetry.space_group_name_H-M   'P 1'
#
loop_
_entity.id
_entity.type
_entity.pdbx_description
1 polymer ?
#
loop_
_entity_poly.entity_id
_entity_poly.type
_entity_poly.pdbx_seq_one_letter_code
_entity_poly.pdbx_strand_id
1 'polypeptide(L)'
;SFLVLEERTFSLRGTWQPELYFSDFGYDFWYQPRHNVMVSSQWGAPSAFRTGFNMADVKQGLYGSSLVVWDWMYRNKLQTLDLGEEGLLPLEVRFLHDPDAAEGYVGCALGGTVFRFFKNDEKCWEAEKVISVPPKKVKGWAMEMMPAVITDILISLDDRFLYIACWIHGDVRQYDISDTRHPKLVGQ
;
A
#
# COMPACT_ATOMS: atom_id res chain seq x y z
N SER A 1 6.72 -11.89 -7.31
CA SER A 1 6.76 -13.08 -6.43
C SER A 1 7.55 -12.77 -5.17
N PHE A 2 7.27 -13.46 -4.06
CA PHE A 2 8.02 -13.27 -2.81
C PHE A 2 9.12 -14.32 -2.73
N LEU A 3 10.35 -13.91 -2.41
CA LEU A 3 11.47 -14.84 -2.29
C LEU A 3 11.57 -15.34 -0.85
N VAL A 4 11.80 -16.64 -0.70
CA VAL A 4 12.02 -17.28 0.60
C VAL A 4 13.49 -17.64 0.74
N LEU A 5 14.10 -17.17 1.82
CA LEU A 5 15.47 -17.52 2.19
C LEU A 5 15.46 -18.59 3.29
N GLU A 6 16.48 -19.45 3.26
CA GLU A 6 16.80 -20.39 4.32
C GLU A 6 17.29 -19.61 5.56
N GLU A 7 16.76 -19.88 6.76
CA GLU A 7 16.98 -19.06 7.96
C GLU A 7 18.44 -19.03 8.44
N ARG A 8 19.17 -20.14 8.33
CA ARG A 8 20.53 -20.29 8.85
C ARG A 8 21.59 -19.91 7.83
N THR A 9 21.34 -20.18 6.55
CA THR A 9 22.32 -19.99 5.47
C THR A 9 22.03 -18.79 4.58
N PHE A 10 20.82 -18.22 4.67
CA PHE A 10 20.31 -17.18 3.77
C PHE A 10 20.31 -17.56 2.28
N SER A 11 20.43 -18.85 1.96
CA SER A 11 20.33 -19.33 0.59
C SER A 11 18.90 -19.24 0.08
N LEU A 12 18.72 -18.90 -1.20
CA LEU A 12 17.42 -18.88 -1.85
C LEU A 12 16.79 -20.29 -1.87
N ARG A 13 15.62 -20.44 -1.22
CA ARG A 13 14.80 -21.66 -1.30
C ARG A 13 13.85 -21.66 -2.50
N GLY A 14 13.46 -20.49 -2.97
CA GLY A 14 12.53 -20.32 -4.10
C GLY A 14 11.51 -19.23 -3.83
N THR A 15 10.37 -19.29 -4.52
CA THR A 15 9.25 -18.38 -4.31
C THR A 15 8.30 -18.90 -3.21
N TRP A 16 7.68 -17.98 -2.48
CA TRP A 16 6.71 -18.32 -1.45
C TRP A 16 5.44 -18.92 -2.05
N GLN A 17 4.88 -18.28 -3.08
CA GLN A 17 3.71 -18.78 -3.78
C GLN A 17 4.06 -19.83 -4.86
N PRO A 18 3.15 -20.77 -5.17
CA PRO A 18 3.25 -21.65 -6.33
C PRO A 18 3.21 -20.87 -7.66
N GLU A 19 3.80 -21.44 -8.72
CA GLU A 19 3.93 -20.79 -10.04
C GLU A 19 2.60 -20.36 -10.69
N LEU A 20 1.48 -20.99 -10.31
CA LEU A 20 0.16 -20.71 -10.88
C LEU A 20 -0.46 -19.39 -10.41
N TYR A 21 0.05 -18.79 -9.33
CA TYR A 21 -0.50 -17.57 -8.76
C TYR A 21 0.47 -16.41 -8.88
N PHE A 22 0.09 -15.38 -9.62
CA PHE A 22 0.88 -14.16 -9.76
C PHE A 22 0.06 -12.88 -9.53
N SER A 23 0.79 -11.84 -9.14
CA SER A 23 0.39 -10.44 -9.15
C SER A 23 1.16 -9.77 -10.30
N ASP A 24 0.52 -8.85 -11.01
CA ASP A 24 1.12 -8.17 -12.16
C ASP A 24 2.36 -7.37 -11.77
N PHE A 25 2.35 -6.82 -10.55
CA PHE A 25 3.46 -6.11 -9.94
C PHE A 25 3.69 -6.56 -8.49
N GLY A 26 4.80 -6.12 -7.89
CA GLY A 26 5.06 -6.24 -6.47
C GLY A 26 5.78 -5.01 -5.93
N TYR A 27 5.59 -4.71 -4.66
CA TYR A 27 6.33 -3.70 -3.94
C TYR A 27 6.55 -4.11 -2.49
N ASP A 28 5.54 -3.89 -1.64
CA ASP A 28 5.57 -4.21 -0.21
C ASP A 28 4.57 -5.33 0.10
N PHE A 29 4.72 -5.94 1.27
CA PHE A 29 3.75 -6.89 1.80
C PHE A 29 3.76 -6.92 3.33
N TRP A 30 2.62 -7.24 3.91
CA TRP A 30 2.46 -7.50 5.34
C TRP A 30 1.52 -8.68 5.54
N TYR A 31 1.69 -9.41 6.64
CA TYR A 31 0.90 -10.61 6.96
C TYR A 31 0.25 -10.52 8.34
N GLN A 32 -0.94 -11.10 8.48
CA GLN A 32 -1.67 -11.20 9.75
C GLN A 32 -2.09 -12.67 9.98
N PRO A 33 -1.25 -13.47 10.66
CA PRO A 33 -1.42 -14.93 10.72
C PRO A 33 -2.71 -15.38 11.40
N ARG A 34 -3.23 -14.64 12.40
CA ARG A 34 -4.50 -14.99 13.07
C ARG A 34 -5.70 -14.95 12.12
N HIS A 35 -5.59 -14.21 11.02
CA HIS A 35 -6.60 -14.16 9.96
C HIS A 35 -6.23 -14.99 8.71
N ASN A 36 -5.13 -15.75 8.77
CA ASN A 36 -4.58 -16.53 7.67
C ASN A 36 -4.39 -15.71 6.38
N VAL A 37 -3.89 -14.47 6.50
CA VAL A 37 -3.79 -13.56 5.36
C VAL A 37 -2.42 -12.93 5.22
N MET A 38 -2.03 -12.69 3.98
CA MET A 38 -1.02 -11.70 3.60
C MET A 38 -1.63 -10.74 2.58
N VAL A 39 -1.27 -9.47 2.66
CA VAL A 39 -1.65 -8.44 1.69
C VAL A 39 -0.37 -7.88 1.10
N SER A 40 -0.32 -7.76 -0.22
CA SER A 40 0.80 -7.14 -0.93
C SER A 40 0.33 -6.02 -1.85
N SER A 41 1.18 -5.02 -2.04
CA SER A 41 0.93 -3.90 -2.93
C SER A 41 1.66 -4.03 -4.26
N GLN A 42 1.41 -3.04 -5.13
CA GLN A 42 1.86 -3.02 -6.51
C GLN A 42 2.49 -1.66 -6.82
N TRP A 43 3.77 -1.65 -7.20
CA TRP A 43 4.42 -0.44 -7.69
C TRP A 43 4.34 -0.34 -9.23
N GLY A 44 5.34 -0.80 -9.96
CA GLY A 44 5.33 -0.77 -11.42
C GLY A 44 6.35 -1.70 -12.05
N ALA A 45 6.39 -1.70 -13.38
CA ALA A 45 7.34 -2.49 -14.14
C ALA A 45 8.77 -1.93 -13.99
N PRO A 46 9.79 -2.77 -13.72
CA PRO A 46 11.17 -2.30 -13.67
C PRO A 46 11.66 -1.57 -14.92
N SER A 47 11.13 -1.90 -16.10
CA SER A 47 11.42 -1.19 -17.34
C SER A 47 10.93 0.26 -17.35
N ALA A 48 9.88 0.59 -16.60
CA ALA A 48 9.32 1.95 -16.52
C ALA A 48 10.08 2.82 -15.51
N PHE A 49 10.31 2.31 -14.29
CA PHE A 49 10.87 3.17 -13.22
C PHE A 49 12.41 3.28 -13.23
N ARG A 50 13.14 2.35 -13.86
CA ARG A 50 14.63 2.38 -13.88
C ARG A 50 15.22 3.58 -14.62
N THR A 51 14.46 4.19 -15.52
CA THR A 51 14.87 5.37 -16.29
C THR A 51 14.31 6.69 -15.74
N GLY A 52 13.67 6.65 -14.56
CA GLY A 52 12.97 7.77 -13.96
C GLY A 52 11.47 7.76 -14.28
N PHE A 53 10.71 8.49 -13.47
CA PHE A 53 9.25 8.52 -13.57
C PHE A 53 8.77 9.26 -14.83
N ASN A 54 7.80 8.68 -15.53
CA ASN A 54 7.13 9.27 -16.69
C ASN A 54 5.61 9.02 -16.64
N MET A 55 4.83 10.09 -16.78
CA MET A 55 3.36 10.00 -16.79
C MET A 55 2.80 9.19 -17.97
N ALA A 56 3.54 9.10 -19.08
CA ALA A 56 3.12 8.28 -20.22
C ALA A 56 3.08 6.79 -19.87
N ASP A 57 3.98 6.33 -19.00
CA ASP A 57 4.07 4.93 -18.57
C ASP A 57 2.89 4.54 -17.67
N VAL A 58 2.40 5.49 -16.87
CA VAL A 58 1.17 5.33 -16.09
C VAL A 58 -0.02 5.06 -17.00
N LYS A 59 -0.15 5.84 -18.09
CA LYS A 59 -1.24 5.66 -19.08
C LYS A 59 -1.12 4.34 -19.87
N GLN A 60 0.06 3.76 -19.93
CA GLN A 60 0.31 2.46 -20.58
C GLN A 60 0.06 1.27 -19.64
N GLY A 61 -0.35 1.53 -18.39
CA GLY A 61 -0.58 0.47 -17.40
C GLY A 61 0.71 -0.15 -16.86
N LEU A 62 1.84 0.56 -16.92
CA LEU A 62 3.13 0.07 -16.39
C LEU A 62 3.28 0.27 -14.88
N TYR A 63 2.20 0.70 -14.22
CA TYR A 63 2.12 0.97 -12.78
C TYR A 63 0.81 0.40 -12.24
N GLY A 64 0.87 -0.13 -11.02
CA GLY A 64 -0.26 -0.79 -10.37
C GLY A 64 -1.18 0.19 -9.61
N SER A 65 -2.39 -0.29 -9.37
CA SER A 65 -3.45 0.40 -8.63
C SER A 65 -4.20 -0.57 -7.70
N SER A 66 -3.59 -1.70 -7.34
CA SER A 66 -4.29 -2.75 -6.60
C SER A 66 -3.49 -3.31 -5.44
N LEU A 67 -4.21 -3.82 -4.45
CA LEU A 67 -3.69 -4.76 -3.47
C LEU A 67 -4.01 -6.18 -3.90
N VAL A 68 -3.17 -7.13 -3.49
CA VAL A 68 -3.44 -8.56 -3.66
C VAL A 68 -3.50 -9.22 -2.30
N VAL A 69 -4.61 -9.93 -2.06
CA VAL A 69 -4.87 -10.70 -0.85
C VAL A 69 -4.52 -12.15 -1.11
N TRP A 70 -3.74 -12.73 -0.21
CA TRP A 70 -3.22 -14.09 -0.30
C TRP A 70 -3.63 -14.89 0.92
N ASP A 71 -3.89 -16.18 0.73
CA ASP A 71 -3.98 -17.14 1.83
C ASP A 71 -2.56 -17.37 2.37
N TRP A 72 -2.35 -17.12 3.65
CA TRP A 72 -1.01 -17.23 4.23
C TRP A 72 -0.52 -18.69 4.32
N MET A 73 -1.41 -19.61 4.68
CA MET A 73 -1.08 -21.02 4.89
C MET A 73 -0.92 -21.77 3.57
N TYR A 74 -1.88 -21.60 2.65
CA TYR A 74 -1.93 -22.30 1.36
C TYR A 74 -1.21 -21.54 0.24
N ARG A 75 -0.84 -20.28 0.46
CA ARG A 75 0.00 -19.46 -0.42
C ARG A 75 -0.60 -19.23 -1.81
N ASN A 76 -1.92 -19.27 -1.92
CA ASN A 76 -2.65 -18.96 -3.14
C ASN A 76 -3.24 -17.55 -3.10
N LYS A 77 -3.42 -16.97 -4.29
CA LYS A 77 -4.10 -15.67 -4.44
C LYS A 77 -5.59 -15.85 -4.16
N LEU A 78 -6.14 -15.07 -3.24
CA LEU A 78 -7.57 -15.06 -2.90
C LEU A 78 -8.33 -13.99 -3.69
N GLN A 79 -7.80 -12.77 -3.72
CA GLN A 79 -8.50 -11.62 -4.27
C GLN A 79 -7.50 -10.55 -4.74
N THR A 80 -7.88 -9.79 -5.75
CA THR A 80 -7.23 -8.51 -6.09
C THR A 80 -8.22 -7.39 -5.77
N LEU A 81 -7.79 -6.42 -4.96
CA LEU A 81 -8.57 -5.23 -4.61
C LEU A 81 -8.14 -4.09 -5.53
N ASP A 82 -8.99 -3.72 -6.49
CA ASP A 82 -8.75 -2.55 -7.33
C ASP A 82 -9.09 -1.27 -6.56
N LEU A 83 -8.10 -0.39 -6.41
CA LEU A 83 -8.22 0.89 -5.72
C LEU A 83 -8.57 2.03 -6.69
N GLY A 84 -8.67 1.74 -7.99
CA GLY A 84 -8.98 2.70 -9.05
C GLY A 84 -7.89 3.75 -9.27
N GLU A 85 -8.25 4.80 -10.01
CA GLU A 85 -7.30 5.87 -10.39
C GLU A 85 -6.75 6.63 -9.17
N GLU A 86 -7.53 6.74 -8.11
CA GLU A 86 -7.12 7.40 -6.86
C GLU A 86 -6.17 6.54 -6.03
N GLY A 87 -6.03 5.25 -6.34
CA GLY A 87 -5.17 4.32 -5.63
C GLY A 87 -3.87 3.98 -6.36
N LEU A 88 -3.47 4.78 -7.35
CA LEU A 88 -2.24 4.57 -8.13
C LEU A 88 -0.97 4.57 -7.27
N LEU A 89 -0.08 3.61 -7.58
CA LEU A 89 1.15 3.31 -6.83
C LEU A 89 0.87 3.06 -5.34
N PRO A 90 0.08 2.04 -4.98
CA PRO A 90 0.04 1.58 -3.60
C PRO A 90 1.44 1.10 -3.21
N LEU A 91 2.04 1.77 -2.23
CA LEU A 91 3.39 1.48 -1.76
C LEU A 91 3.30 0.68 -0.46
N GLU A 92 3.52 1.32 0.67
CA GLU A 92 3.66 0.69 1.97
C GLU A 92 2.32 0.20 2.51
N VAL A 93 2.25 -1.08 2.86
CA VAL A 93 1.09 -1.75 3.45
C VAL A 93 1.34 -1.94 4.94
N ARG A 94 0.38 -1.53 5.77
CA ARG A 94 0.48 -1.67 7.23
C ARG A 94 -0.82 -2.26 7.77
N PHE A 95 -0.76 -3.47 8.32
CA PHE A 95 -1.83 -3.94 9.21
C PHE A 95 -1.80 -3.16 10.52
N LEU A 96 -2.94 -3.08 11.20
CA LEU A 96 -2.95 -2.74 12.62
C LEU A 96 -2.09 -3.74 13.40
N HIS A 97 -1.45 -3.28 14.48
CA HIS A 97 -0.61 -4.10 15.33
C HIS A 97 -1.41 -5.09 16.16
N ASP A 98 -2.66 -4.77 16.52
CA ASP A 98 -3.59 -5.69 17.15
C ASP A 98 -3.75 -6.95 16.27
N PRO A 99 -3.28 -8.12 16.73
CA PRO A 99 -3.33 -9.35 15.97
C PRO A 99 -4.76 -9.85 15.71
N ASP A 100 -5.77 -9.37 16.45
CA ASP A 100 -7.18 -9.71 16.26
C ASP A 100 -7.90 -8.76 15.28
N ALA A 101 -7.24 -7.68 14.85
CA ALA A 101 -7.76 -6.76 13.86
C ALA A 101 -7.54 -7.27 12.43
N ALA A 102 -8.63 -7.33 11.66
CA ALA A 102 -8.65 -7.79 10.27
C ALA A 102 -8.64 -6.61 9.29
N GLU A 103 -7.80 -5.61 9.55
CA GLU A 103 -7.73 -4.38 8.76
C GLU A 103 -6.36 -3.70 8.83
N GLY A 104 -6.15 -2.76 7.92
CA GLY A 104 -4.94 -1.97 7.82
C GLY A 104 -5.06 -0.87 6.77
N TYR A 105 -3.93 -0.25 6.44
CA TYR A 105 -3.84 0.87 5.51
C TYR A 105 -2.78 0.65 4.44
N VAL A 106 -2.98 1.30 3.30
CA VAL A 106 -1.96 1.45 2.25
C VAL A 106 -1.86 2.90 1.81
N GLY A 107 -0.63 3.40 1.68
CA GLY A 107 -0.35 4.71 1.09
C GLY A 107 -0.23 4.63 -0.42
N CYS A 108 -0.98 5.47 -1.16
CA CYS A 108 -0.94 5.51 -2.62
C CYS A 108 -0.20 6.78 -3.08
N ALA A 109 0.98 6.60 -3.69
CA ALA A 109 1.90 7.70 -3.92
C ALA A 109 1.33 8.73 -4.90
N LEU A 110 0.97 8.32 -6.12
CA LEU A 110 0.44 9.29 -7.11
C LEU A 110 -0.96 9.77 -6.77
N GLY A 111 -1.77 8.93 -6.11
CA GLY A 111 -3.08 9.33 -5.62
C GLY A 111 -3.00 10.43 -4.56
N GLY A 112 -1.94 10.47 -3.76
CA GLY A 112 -1.90 11.31 -2.56
C GLY A 112 -3.00 10.91 -1.57
N THR A 113 -3.33 9.61 -1.53
CA THR A 113 -4.45 9.05 -0.78
C THR A 113 -3.96 7.93 0.14
N VAL A 114 -4.76 7.63 1.16
CA VAL A 114 -4.63 6.40 1.94
C VAL A 114 -5.93 5.63 1.83
N PHE A 115 -5.82 4.33 1.56
CA PHE A 115 -6.93 3.40 1.60
C PHE A 115 -6.83 2.54 2.85
N ARG A 116 -7.98 2.29 3.47
CA ARG A 116 -8.16 1.27 4.50
C ARG A 116 -8.60 -0.02 3.81
N PHE A 117 -7.87 -1.11 4.00
CA PHE A 117 -8.34 -2.43 3.60
C PHE A 117 -8.82 -3.18 4.84
N PHE A 118 -9.90 -3.95 4.72
CA PHE A 118 -10.55 -4.61 5.86
C PHE A 118 -11.32 -5.84 5.44
N LYS A 119 -11.57 -6.75 6.39
CA LYS A 119 -12.43 -7.91 6.21
C LYS A 119 -13.86 -7.57 6.65
N ASN A 120 -14.83 -7.67 5.74
CA ASN A 120 -16.23 -7.38 6.01
C ASN A 120 -16.95 -8.52 6.78
N ASP A 121 -18.22 -8.32 7.11
CA ASP A 121 -19.04 -9.29 7.85
C ASP A 121 -19.23 -10.61 7.08
N GLU A 122 -19.25 -10.55 5.76
CA GLU A 122 -19.31 -11.70 4.84
C GLU A 122 -17.97 -12.42 4.69
N LYS A 123 -16.92 -11.98 5.41
CA LYS A 123 -15.55 -12.51 5.40
C LYS A 123 -14.80 -12.29 4.08
N CYS A 124 -15.24 -11.34 3.27
CA CYS A 124 -14.57 -10.84 2.08
C CYS A 124 -13.65 -9.65 2.41
N TRP A 125 -12.58 -9.46 1.66
CA TRP A 125 -11.73 -8.28 1.80
C TRP A 125 -12.22 -7.15 0.90
N GLU A 126 -12.22 -5.94 1.44
CA GLU A 126 -12.60 -4.72 0.74
C GLU A 126 -11.58 -3.62 1.02
N ALA A 127 -11.62 -2.55 0.23
CA ALA A 127 -10.82 -1.36 0.45
C ALA A 127 -11.65 -0.09 0.22
N GLU A 128 -11.46 0.90 1.08
CA GLU A 128 -12.11 2.21 0.97
C GLU A 128 -11.09 3.34 1.18
N LYS A 129 -11.24 4.43 0.43
CA LYS A 129 -10.40 5.62 0.59
C LYS A 129 -10.79 6.36 1.87
N VAL A 130 -9.81 6.60 2.74
CA VAL A 130 -10.04 7.23 4.05
C VAL A 130 -9.31 8.57 4.23
N ILE A 131 -8.21 8.80 3.49
CA ILE A 131 -7.47 10.07 3.50
C ILE A 131 -7.23 10.51 2.06
N SER A 132 -7.36 11.82 1.81
CA SER A 132 -6.94 12.47 0.57
C SER A 132 -6.16 13.73 0.90
N VAL A 133 -4.93 13.83 0.38
CA VAL A 133 -4.09 15.01 0.49
C VAL A 133 -4.12 15.75 -0.84
N PRO A 134 -4.81 16.91 -0.91
CA PRO A 134 -4.95 17.63 -2.17
C PRO A 134 -3.60 18.21 -2.63
N PRO A 135 -3.37 18.30 -3.95
CA PRO A 135 -2.18 18.97 -4.47
C PRO A 135 -2.21 20.48 -4.15
N LYS A 136 -1.02 21.08 -4.04
CA LYS A 136 -0.85 22.51 -3.70
C LYS A 136 -0.45 23.32 -4.94
N LYS A 137 -1.00 24.53 -5.10
CA LYS A 137 -0.51 25.47 -6.12
C LYS A 137 0.69 26.24 -5.56
N VAL A 138 1.83 26.15 -6.22
CA VAL A 138 3.10 26.76 -5.77
C VAL A 138 3.80 27.50 -6.91
N LYS A 139 4.74 28.40 -6.58
CA LYS A 139 5.60 29.09 -7.56
C LYS A 139 7.00 28.44 -7.56
N GLY A 140 7.65 28.41 -8.72
CA GLY A 140 9.01 27.86 -8.86
C GLY A 140 9.08 26.32 -8.90
N TRP A 141 7.94 25.64 -9.06
CA TRP A 141 7.85 24.20 -9.25
C TRP A 141 7.72 23.84 -10.74
N ALA A 142 8.12 22.62 -11.09
CA ALA A 142 8.13 22.14 -12.48
C ALA A 142 6.74 21.94 -13.09
N MET A 143 5.69 21.80 -12.27
CA MET A 143 4.30 21.61 -12.71
C MET A 143 3.38 22.70 -12.14
N GLU A 144 2.15 22.80 -12.64
CA GLU A 144 1.16 23.77 -12.11
C GLU A 144 0.73 23.43 -10.68
N MET A 145 0.51 22.14 -10.42
CA MET A 145 0.06 21.61 -9.15
C MET A 145 1.13 20.66 -8.58
N MET A 146 1.47 20.86 -7.31
CA MET A 146 2.43 20.05 -6.58
C MET A 146 1.69 18.90 -5.86
N PRO A 147 1.82 17.65 -6.32
CA PRO A 147 1.20 16.50 -5.65
C PRO A 147 1.84 16.24 -4.29
N ALA A 148 1.14 15.54 -3.40
CA ALA A 148 1.69 15.18 -2.09
C ALA A 148 2.81 14.13 -2.20
N VAL A 149 2.56 13.11 -3.02
CA VAL A 149 3.39 11.90 -3.16
C VAL A 149 3.61 11.24 -1.80
N ILE A 150 2.63 10.46 -1.36
CA ILE A 150 2.73 9.70 -0.11
C ILE A 150 3.65 8.51 -0.33
N THR A 151 4.89 8.59 0.16
CA THR A 151 5.90 7.53 -0.08
C THR A 151 5.94 6.48 1.01
N ASP A 152 5.60 6.85 2.24
CA ASP A 152 5.66 5.95 3.39
C ASP A 152 4.53 6.25 4.38
N ILE A 153 4.08 5.20 5.06
CA ILE A 153 3.10 5.25 6.14
C ILE A 153 3.54 4.35 7.30
N LEU A 154 3.20 4.76 8.52
CA LEU A 154 3.51 4.01 9.73
C LEU A 154 2.40 4.13 10.76
N ILE A 155 2.11 3.05 11.47
CA ILE A 155 1.10 3.01 12.54
C ILE A 155 1.81 2.96 13.89
N SER A 156 1.38 3.79 14.85
CA SER A 156 1.89 3.74 16.23
C SER A 156 1.58 2.38 16.86
N LEU A 157 2.44 1.90 17.77
CA LEU A 157 2.30 0.57 18.36
C LEU A 157 1.00 0.34 19.16
N ASP A 158 0.31 1.40 19.54
CA ASP A 158 -0.98 1.38 20.22
C ASP A 158 -2.17 1.52 19.25
N ASP A 159 -1.94 1.43 17.94
CA ASP A 159 -2.94 1.54 16.86
C ASP A 159 -3.78 2.83 16.89
N ARG A 160 -3.25 3.88 17.52
CA ARG A 160 -3.97 5.14 17.69
C ARG A 160 -3.63 6.17 16.63
N PHE A 161 -2.41 6.13 16.07
CA PHE A 161 -1.95 7.12 15.11
C PHE A 161 -1.41 6.49 13.83
N LEU A 162 -1.79 7.08 12.71
CA LEU A 162 -1.21 6.85 11.41
C LEU A 162 -0.36 8.07 11.03
N TYR A 163 0.91 7.82 10.71
CA TYR A 163 1.85 8.80 10.19
C TYR A 163 1.98 8.60 8.69
N ILE A 164 1.97 9.69 7.92
CA ILE A 164 2.20 9.66 6.48
C ILE A 164 3.30 10.66 6.10
N ALA A 165 4.20 10.24 5.21
CA ALA A 165 5.25 11.09 4.65
C ALA A 165 4.81 11.63 3.28
N CYS A 166 4.51 12.92 3.17
CA CYS A 166 4.17 13.58 1.91
C CYS A 166 5.45 14.14 1.28
N TRP A 167 6.17 13.28 0.54
CA TRP A 167 7.54 13.53 0.09
C TRP A 167 7.72 14.82 -0.71
N ILE A 168 6.82 15.10 -1.66
CA ILE A 168 6.91 16.31 -2.49
C ILE A 168 6.40 17.55 -1.76
N HIS A 169 5.44 17.41 -0.84
CA HIS A 169 5.03 18.53 0.01
C HIS A 169 6.09 18.90 1.06
N GLY A 170 6.97 17.96 1.41
CA GLY A 170 7.99 18.14 2.43
C GLY A 170 7.43 18.18 3.85
N ASP A 171 6.29 17.53 4.10
CA ASP A 171 5.66 17.42 5.42
C ASP A 171 5.39 15.97 5.84
N VAL A 172 5.29 15.75 7.15
CA VAL A 172 4.82 14.49 7.75
C VAL A 172 3.53 14.81 8.47
N ARG A 173 2.50 13.99 8.30
CA ARG A 173 1.20 14.22 8.94
C ARG A 173 0.86 13.09 9.87
N GLN A 174 0.28 13.45 11.01
CA GLN A 174 -0.23 12.52 12.00
C GLN A 174 -1.75 12.55 11.98
N TYR A 175 -2.37 11.39 11.79
CA TYR A 175 -3.81 11.18 11.86
C TYR A 175 -4.15 10.32 13.07
N ASP A 176 -5.13 10.74 13.87
CA ASP A 176 -5.79 9.87 14.85
C ASP A 176 -6.67 8.88 14.10
N ILE A 177 -6.45 7.59 14.33
CA ILE A 177 -7.15 6.46 13.71
C ILE A 177 -7.94 5.63 14.73
N SER A 178 -8.27 6.21 15.89
CA SER A 178 -9.15 5.55 16.89
C SER A 178 -10.52 5.15 16.31
N ASP A 179 -10.98 5.89 15.29
CA ASP A 179 -11.98 5.43 14.33
C ASP A 179 -11.27 5.17 13.01
N THR A 180 -11.04 3.89 12.69
CA THR A 180 -10.19 3.50 11.57
C THR A 180 -10.76 3.92 10.22
N ARG A 181 -12.08 4.08 10.13
CA ARG A 181 -12.80 4.49 8.92
C ARG A 181 -12.78 6.00 8.70
N HIS A 182 -12.56 6.79 9.75
CA HIS A 182 -12.55 8.25 9.69
C HIS A 182 -11.29 8.86 10.34
N PRO A 183 -10.09 8.66 9.76
CA PRO A 183 -8.85 9.24 10.28
C PRO A 183 -8.95 10.77 10.39
N LYS A 184 -8.47 11.33 11.50
CA LYS A 184 -8.52 12.78 11.77
C LYS A 184 -7.14 13.37 11.85
N LEU A 185 -6.85 14.38 11.03
CA LEU A 185 -5.58 15.09 11.08
C LEU A 185 -5.42 15.80 12.43
N VAL A 186 -4.33 15.48 13.15
CA VAL A 186 -4.03 16.04 14.48
C VAL A 186 -2.63 16.65 14.58
N GLY A 187 -1.78 16.48 13.56
CA GLY A 187 -0.45 17.10 13.49
C GLY A 187 0.12 17.13 12.07
N GLN A 188 0.97 18.13 11.80
CA GLN A 188 1.67 18.36 10.53
C GLN A 188 3.00 19.09 10.78
#